data_AF-A0A374US16-F1
#
_entry.id   AF-A0A374US16-F1
#
_cell.length_a   1.000
_cell.length_b   1.000
_cell.length_c   1.000
_cell.angle_alpha   90.00
_cell.angle_beta   90.00
_cell.angle_gamma   90.00
#
_symmetry.space_group_name_H-M   'P 1'
#
loop_
_entity.id
_entity.type
_entity.pdbx_description
1 polymer ?
#
loop_
_entity_poly.entity_id
_entity_poly.type
_entity_poly.pdbx_seq_one_letter_code
_entity_poly.pdbx_strand_id
1 'polypeptide(L)'
;MEQLNTIKELINQGNIEQAILQLDEILQTDFPEKDEAYYLRGNAYRKQSNWQQALNNYQYAIDLNPDSPARQARNMVMDILNFFHKDMYNQ
;
A
#
# COMPACT_ATOMS: atom_id res chain seq x y z
N MET A 1 2.77 -14.16 9.34
CA MET A 1 3.48 -14.69 8.15
C MET A 1 2.63 -15.45 7.12
N GLU A 2 1.97 -16.59 7.39
CA GLU A 2 1.25 -17.35 6.33
C GLU A 2 0.12 -16.55 5.65
N GLN A 3 -0.67 -15.81 6.43
CA GLN A 3 -1.76 -14.96 5.90
C GLN A 3 -1.27 -13.87 4.95
N LEU A 4 -0.18 -13.17 5.29
CA LEU A 4 0.38 -12.13 4.43
C LEU A 4 0.96 -12.70 3.12
N ASN A 5 1.47 -13.95 3.16
CA ASN A 5 1.94 -14.62 1.94
C ASN A 5 0.79 -14.90 0.99
N THR A 6 -0.33 -15.43 1.49
CA THR A 6 -1.55 -15.62 0.67
C THR A 6 -2.03 -14.30 0.06
N ILE A 7 -2.00 -13.21 0.84
CA ILE A 7 -2.39 -11.88 0.35
C ILE A 7 -1.44 -11.38 -0.75
N LYS A 8 -0.12 -11.59 -0.59
CA LYS A 8 0.86 -11.26 -1.64
C LYS A 8 0.56 -12.04 -2.93
N GLU A 9 0.20 -13.31 -2.82
CA GLU A 9 -0.19 -14.13 -3.98
C GLU A 9 -1.46 -13.59 -4.66
N LEU A 10 -2.49 -13.23 -3.89
CA LEU A 10 -3.70 -12.61 -4.42
C LEU A 10 -3.40 -11.30 -5.17
N ILE A 11 -2.53 -10.45 -4.61
CA ILE A 11 -2.07 -9.21 -5.24
C ILE A 11 -1.34 -9.48 -6.57
N ASN A 12 -0.54 -10.55 -6.62
CA ASN A 12 0.19 -10.95 -7.82
C ASN A 12 -0.72 -11.54 -8.90
N GLN A 13 -1.75 -12.29 -8.49
CA GLN A 13 -2.77 -12.87 -9.37
C GLN A 13 -3.77 -11.83 -9.90
N GLY A 14 -3.76 -10.60 -9.36
CA GLY A 14 -4.72 -9.55 -9.74
C GLY A 14 -6.04 -9.63 -8.98
N ASN A 15 -6.15 -10.51 -7.98
CA ASN A 15 -7.31 -10.62 -7.08
C ASN A 15 -7.27 -9.51 -6.01
N ILE A 16 -7.21 -8.26 -6.48
CA ILE A 16 -6.89 -7.11 -5.63
C ILE A 16 -7.98 -6.82 -4.59
N GLU A 17 -9.25 -6.98 -4.97
CA GLU A 17 -10.38 -6.73 -4.04
C GLU A 17 -10.36 -7.72 -2.87
N GLN A 18 -10.14 -9.01 -3.16
CA GLN A 18 -10.02 -10.04 -2.12
C GLN A 18 -8.81 -9.79 -1.20
N ALA A 19 -7.69 -9.37 -1.77
CA ALA A 19 -6.52 -9.00 -0.99
C ALA A 19 -6.81 -7.82 -0.04
N ILE A 20 -7.52 -6.79 -0.51
CA ILE A 20 -7.90 -5.63 0.31
C ILE A 20 -8.84 -6.05 1.44
N LEU A 21 -9.84 -6.88 1.17
CA LEU A 21 -10.76 -7.37 2.20
C LEU A 21 -10.03 -8.11 3.31
N GLN A 22 -9.12 -9.03 2.97
CA GLN A 22 -8.33 -9.75 3.99
C GLN A 22 -7.40 -8.81 4.77
N LEU A 23 -6.84 -7.80 4.11
CA LEU A 23 -6.03 -6.79 4.80
C LEU A 23 -6.87 -5.93 5.74
N ASP A 24 -8.10 -5.58 5.37
CA ASP A 24 -9.01 -4.83 6.24
C ASP A 24 -9.37 -5.62 7.50
N GLU A 25 -9.59 -6.92 7.38
CA GLU A 25 -9.83 -7.81 8.53
C GLU A 25 -8.60 -7.90 9.43
N ILE A 26 -7.40 -8.10 8.86
CA ILE A 26 -6.15 -8.18 9.63
C ILE A 26 -5.91 -6.88 10.40
N LEU A 27 -6.09 -5.73 9.75
CA LEU A 27 -5.85 -4.41 10.34
C LEU A 27 -6.82 -4.07 11.48
N GLN A 28 -7.97 -4.73 11.57
CA GLN A 28 -8.91 -4.60 12.69
C GLN A 28 -8.51 -5.42 13.93
N THR A 29 -7.55 -6.33 13.81
CA THR A 29 -7.07 -7.18 14.91
C THR A 29 -5.79 -6.64 15.54
N ASP A 30 -5.32 -7.24 16.63
CA ASP A 30 -4.01 -6.92 17.22
C ASP A 30 -2.87 -7.68 16.53
N PHE A 31 -2.78 -7.49 15.21
CA PHE A 31 -1.77 -8.15 14.37
C PHE A 31 -0.37 -7.54 14.58
N PRO A 32 0.69 -8.33 14.79
CA PRO A 32 2.04 -7.80 15.06
C PRO A 32 2.69 -7.10 13.86
N GLU A 33 2.45 -7.58 12.63
CA GLU A 33 3.13 -7.10 11.40
C GLU A 33 2.24 -6.07 10.65
N LYS A 34 1.61 -5.15 11.39
CA LYS A 34 0.66 -4.16 10.83
C LYS A 34 1.31 -3.25 9.79
N ASP A 35 2.59 -2.90 9.96
CA ASP A 35 3.35 -2.13 8.98
C ASP A 35 3.44 -2.85 7.63
N GLU A 36 3.67 -4.17 7.63
CA GLU A 36 3.67 -4.99 6.42
C GLU A 36 2.27 -5.09 5.81
N ALA A 37 1.23 -5.25 6.64
CA ALA A 37 -0.16 -5.26 6.16
C ALA A 37 -0.54 -3.94 5.47
N TYR A 38 -0.23 -2.79 6.07
CA TYR A 38 -0.44 -1.48 5.45
C TYR A 38 0.38 -1.32 4.16
N TYR A 39 1.63 -1.80 4.12
CA TYR A 39 2.44 -1.79 2.90
C TYR A 39 1.79 -2.60 1.77
N LEU A 40 1.30 -3.81 2.06
CA LEU A 40 0.61 -4.65 1.07
C LEU A 40 -0.70 -4.03 0.61
N ARG A 41 -1.45 -3.38 1.51
CA ARG A 41 -2.68 -2.66 1.15
C ARG A 41 -2.40 -1.47 0.25
N GLY A 42 -1.30 -0.75 0.51
CA GLY A 42 -0.81 0.30 -0.38
C GLY A 42 -0.47 -0.23 -1.78
N ASN A 43 0.19 -1.39 -1.86
CA ASN A 43 0.50 -2.04 -3.13
C ASN A 43 -0.76 -2.49 -3.90
N ALA A 44 -1.77 -3.01 -3.18
CA ALA A 44 -3.05 -3.36 -3.75
C ALA A 44 -3.75 -2.15 -4.37
N TYR A 45 -3.88 -1.05 -3.63
CA TYR A 45 -4.46 0.20 -4.16
C TYR A 45 -3.65 0.80 -5.30
N ARG A 46 -2.31 0.70 -5.26
CA ARG A 46 -1.45 1.13 -6.36
C ARG A 46 -1.76 0.36 -7.65
N LYS A 47 -2.00 -0.95 -7.58
CA LYS A 47 -2.40 -1.76 -8.75
C LYS A 47 -3.78 -1.38 -9.29
N GLN A 48 -4.67 -0.88 -8.44
CA GLN A 48 -5.96 -0.30 -8.85
C GLN A 48 -5.84 1.15 -9.37
N SER A 49 -4.62 1.70 -9.47
CA SER A 49 -4.38 3.13 -9.77
C SER A 49 -5.07 4.09 -8.78
N ASN A 50 -5.43 3.61 -7.59
CA ASN A 50 -5.94 4.44 -6.51
C ASN A 50 -4.76 5.02 -5.73
N TRP A 51 -4.12 6.02 -6.32
CA TRP A 51 -2.87 6.60 -5.82
C TRP A 51 -3.01 7.22 -4.44
N GLN A 52 -4.15 7.85 -4.15
CA GLN A 52 -4.40 8.47 -2.85
C GLN A 52 -4.45 7.42 -1.73
N GLN A 53 -5.20 6.33 -1.93
CA GLN A 53 -5.24 5.26 -0.94
C GLN A 53 -3.89 4.55 -0.83
N ALA A 54 -3.15 4.38 -1.94
CA ALA A 54 -1.81 3.83 -1.90
C ALA A 54 -0.87 4.66 -1.01
N LEU A 55 -0.83 5.98 -1.22
CA LEU A 55 0.00 6.90 -0.42
C LEU A 55 -0.36 6.90 1.06
N ASN A 56 -1.66 6.91 1.39
CA ASN A 56 -2.12 6.88 2.78
C ASN A 56 -1.68 5.60 3.49
N ASN A 57 -1.86 4.44 2.85
CA ASN A 57 -1.46 3.16 3.43
C ASN A 57 0.07 3.06 3.56
N TYR A 58 0.84 3.55 2.59
CA TYR A 58 2.29 3.61 2.76
C TYR A 58 2.71 4.56 3.90
N GLN A 59 2.01 5.68 4.10
CA GLN A 59 2.29 6.57 5.21
C GLN A 59 2.06 5.86 6.56
N TYR A 60 0.93 5.17 6.73
CA TYR A 60 0.68 4.39 7.94
C TYR A 60 1.75 3.31 8.19
N ALA A 61 2.21 2.63 7.14
CA ALA A 61 3.30 1.66 7.26
C ALA A 61 4.62 2.31 7.72
N ILE A 62 4.96 3.50 7.21
CA ILE A 62 6.16 4.27 7.59
C ILE A 62 6.05 4.77 9.03
N ASP A 63 4.86 5.20 9.46
CA ASP A 63 4.63 5.70 10.81
C ASP A 63 4.80 4.59 11.86
N LEU A 64 4.44 3.35 11.50
CA LEU A 64 4.65 2.17 12.35
C LEU A 64 6.09 1.65 12.29
N ASN A 65 6.67 1.60 11.09
CA ASN A 65 8.02 1.11 10.85
C ASN A 65 8.73 2.01 9.81
N PRO A 66 9.55 2.97 10.27
CA PRO A 66 10.25 3.89 9.38
C PRO A 66 11.23 3.22 8.39
N ASP A 67 11.67 2.00 8.68
CA ASP A 67 12.56 1.19 7.84
C ASP A 67 11.80 0.29 6.86
N SER A 68 10.47 0.34 6.87
CA SER A 68 9.61 -0.39 5.94
C SER A 68 9.89 -0.02 4.47
N PRO A 69 9.80 -0.99 3.53
CA PRO A 69 9.85 -0.72 2.09
C PRO A 69 8.80 0.30 1.61
N ALA A 70 7.76 0.56 2.42
CA ALA A 70 6.72 1.55 2.15
C ALA A 70 7.27 2.95 1.85
N ARG A 71 8.41 3.36 2.42
CA ARG A 71 9.03 4.66 2.10
C ARG A 71 9.40 4.77 0.62
N GLN A 72 10.04 3.73 0.08
CA GLN A 72 10.42 3.70 -1.33
C GLN A 72 9.19 3.61 -2.24
N ALA A 73 8.21 2.78 -1.86
CA ALA A 73 6.97 2.64 -2.63
C ALA A 73 6.15 3.95 -2.68
N ARG A 74 6.09 4.69 -1.56
CA ARG A 74 5.46 6.01 -1.49
C ARG A 74 6.13 7.02 -2.40
N ASN A 75 7.46 7.10 -2.37
CA ASN A 75 8.22 7.99 -3.25
C ASN A 75 7.99 7.66 -4.72
N MET A 76 7.99 6.37 -5.09
CA MET A 76 7.66 5.94 -6.44
C MET A 76 6.27 6.40 -6.90
N VAL A 77 5.25 6.30 -6.04
CA VAL A 77 3.90 6.80 -6.38
C VAL A 77 3.88 8.32 -6.52
N MET A 78 4.60 9.05 -5.67
CA MET A 78 4.73 10.50 -5.81
C MET A 78 5.42 10.89 -7.11
N ASP A 79 6.48 10.18 -7.52
CA ASP A 79 7.18 10.43 -8.79
C ASP A 79 6.28 10.16 -9.99
N ILE A 80 5.50 9.09 -9.95
CA ILE A 80 4.48 8.77 -10.96
C ILE A 80 3.47 9.92 -11.07
N LEU A 81 2.91 10.35 -9.94
CA LEU A 81 1.93 11.46 -9.92
C LEU A 81 2.55 12.76 -10.40
N ASN A 82 3.78 13.10 -9.98
CA ASN A 82 4.48 14.29 -10.41
C ASN A 82 4.78 14.28 -11.91
N PHE A 83 5.12 13.12 -12.48
CA PHE A 83 5.32 12.96 -13.92
C PHE A 83 4.03 13.22 -14.70
N PHE A 84 2.92 12.63 -14.26
CA PHE A 84 1.62 12.80 -14.93
C PHE A 84 0.97 14.17 -14.67
N HIS A 85 1.28 14.81 -13.55
CA HIS A 85 0.62 16.03 -13.07
C HIS A 85 1.57 17.22 -12.95
N LYS A 86 2.53 17.39 -13.88
CA LYS A 86 3.41 18.57 -13.95
C LYS A 86 2.65 19.91 -13.98
N ASP A 87 1.35 19.91 -14.27
CA ASP A 87 0.49 21.11 -14.25
C ASP A 87 -0.29 21.33 -12.93
N MET A 88 -0.20 20.47 -11.91
CA MET A 88 -0.90 20.67 -10.63
C MET A 88 -0.11 21.44 -9.57
N TYR A 89 1.20 21.60 -9.75
CA TYR A 89 2.07 22.31 -8.79
C TYR A 89 2.63 23.64 -9.30
N ASN A 90 2.25 24.06 -10.51
CA ASN A 90 2.49 25.42 -11.01
C ASN A 90 1.25 26.29 -10.73
N GLN A 91 1.15 26.83 -9.51
CA GLN A 91 0.41 28.08 -9.25
C GLN A 91 1.41 29.15 -8.85
#